data_AF-A0A3B8L4Q1-F1
#
_entry.id   AF-A0A3B8L4Q1-F1
#
_cell.length_a   1.000
_cell.length_b   1.000
_cell.length_c   1.000
_cell.angle_alpha   90.00
_cell.angle_beta   90.00
_cell.angle_gamma   90.00
#
_symmetry.space_group_name_H-M   'P 1'
#
loop_
_entity.id
_entity.type
_entity.pdbx_description
1 polymer ?
#
loop_
_entity_poly.entity_id
_entity_poly.type
_entity_poly.pdbx_seq_one_letter_code
_entity_poly.pdbx_strand_id
1 'polypeptide(L)'
;MDSDLIPVISRVVHVATAIVLVGGSVFMRFALMPAATGLGDAEHDGLRERVLGHWRRFVHIGIALLLGSGLYNFLAVTMPAHKGDGRYHMLVGIKMLLALVLFFLASALVGRSSGLKALRDKARGTLVVMILLAAVIVIISSYLKVRGVPAVATEVETAAMTAFLPWTG
;
A
#
# COMPACT_ATOMS: atom_id res chain seq x y z
N MET A 1 -12.24 25.19 -6.61
CA MET A 1 -11.18 24.17 -6.76
C MET A 1 -11.79 23.07 -7.60
N ASP A 2 -11.18 22.77 -8.74
CA ASP A 2 -11.69 21.75 -9.67
C ASP A 2 -11.86 20.41 -8.94
N SER A 3 -13.03 19.78 -9.08
CA SER A 3 -13.40 18.52 -8.40
C SER A 3 -12.38 17.40 -8.62
N ASP A 4 -11.60 17.49 -9.70
CA ASP A 4 -10.65 16.48 -10.14
C ASP A 4 -9.30 16.55 -9.40
N LEU A 5 -9.03 17.65 -8.70
CA LEU A 5 -7.76 17.84 -8.01
C LEU A 5 -7.60 16.93 -6.79
N ILE A 6 -8.68 16.69 -6.04
CA ILE A 6 -8.64 15.89 -4.80
C ILE A 6 -8.29 14.41 -5.10
N PRO A 7 -8.92 13.73 -6.09
CA PRO A 7 -8.50 12.39 -6.51
C PRO A 7 -7.03 12.30 -6.92
N VAL A 8 -6.53 13.29 -7.66
CA VAL A 8 -5.13 13.34 -8.10
C VAL A 8 -4.19 13.46 -6.91
N ILE A 9 -4.44 14.41 -6.01
CA ILE A 9 -3.62 14.60 -4.80
C ILE A 9 -3.64 13.35 -3.94
N SER A 10 -4.82 12.77 -3.68
CA SER A 10 -4.95 11.56 -2.87
C SER A 10 -4.15 10.39 -3.46
N ARG A 11 -4.21 10.21 -4.78
CA ARG A 11 -3.44 9.18 -5.48
C ARG A 11 -1.94 9.43 -5.40
N VAL A 12 -1.49 10.68 -5.59
CA VAL A 12 -0.08 11.06 -5.47
C VAL A 12 0.43 10.81 -4.06
N VAL A 13 -0.31 11.26 -3.03
CA VAL A 13 0.03 11.03 -1.61
C VAL A 13 0.14 9.53 -1.32
N HIS A 14 -0.82 8.72 -1.79
CA HIS A 14 -0.79 7.26 -1.59
C HIS A 14 0.47 6.64 -2.17
N VAL A 15 0.76 6.92 -3.45
CA VAL A 15 1.91 6.33 -4.16
C VAL A 15 3.24 6.84 -3.60
N ALA A 16 3.36 8.14 -3.33
CA ALA A 16 4.57 8.72 -2.73
C ALA A 16 4.87 8.12 -1.35
N THR A 17 3.83 7.93 -0.52
CA THR A 17 3.98 7.28 0.79
C THR A 17 4.46 5.84 0.65
N ALA A 18 3.90 5.07 -0.29
CA ALA A 18 4.35 3.71 -0.57
C ALA A 18 5.81 3.68 -1.02
N ILE A 19 6.23 4.60 -1.89
CA ILE A 19 7.62 4.71 -2.36
C ILE A 19 8.57 4.93 -1.17
N VAL A 20 8.26 5.85 -0.26
CA VAL A 20 9.11 6.13 0.91
C VAL A 20 9.23 4.91 1.83
N LEU A 21 8.11 4.26 2.18
CA LEU A 21 8.13 3.13 3.11
C LEU A 21 8.79 1.88 2.52
N VAL A 22 8.46 1.54 1.27
CA VAL A 22 9.03 0.39 0.58
C VAL A 22 10.50 0.65 0.24
N GLY A 23 10.81 1.83 -0.28
CA GLY A 23 12.18 2.26 -0.57
C GLY A 23 13.06 2.27 0.68
N GLY A 24 12.56 2.77 1.80
CA GLY A 24 13.25 2.71 3.09
C GLY A 24 13.49 1.27 3.56
N SER A 25 12.53 0.37 3.36
CA SER A 25 12.68 -1.06 3.68
C SER A 25 13.74 -1.74 2.81
N VAL A 26 13.77 -1.42 1.50
CA VAL A 26 14.80 -1.87 0.55
C VAL A 26 16.17 -1.34 0.96
N PHE A 27 16.29 -0.04 1.25
CA PHE A 27 17.53 0.58 1.74
C PHE A 27 18.02 -0.08 3.03
N MET A 28 17.14 -0.28 4.01
CA MET A 28 17.48 -0.93 5.26
C MET A 28 18.05 -2.33 5.04
N ARG A 29 17.42 -3.11 4.15
CA ARG A 29 17.80 -4.49 3.90
C ARG A 29 19.09 -4.64 3.10
N PHE A 30 19.29 -3.80 2.09
CA PHE A 30 20.33 -4.01 1.07
C PHE A 30 21.50 -3.03 1.15
N ALA A 31 21.34 -1.89 1.82
CA ALA A 31 22.43 -0.93 2.02
C ALA A 31 22.82 -0.84 3.50
N LEU A 32 21.86 -0.52 4.38
CA LEU A 32 22.16 -0.26 5.80
C LEU A 32 22.64 -1.50 6.55
N MET A 33 21.88 -2.61 6.50
CA MET A 33 22.25 -3.83 7.22
C MET A 33 23.60 -4.40 6.78
N PRO A 34 23.92 -4.50 5.47
CA PRO A 34 25.26 -4.91 5.03
C PRO A 34 26.36 -3.95 5.47
N ALA A 35 26.14 -2.63 5.40
CA ALA A 35 27.13 -1.65 5.86
C ALA A 35 27.42 -1.75 7.36
N ALA A 36 26.48 -2.28 8.15
CA ALA A 36 26.61 -2.42 9.59
C ALA A 36 27.29 -3.73 10.04
N THR A 37 27.57 -4.70 9.16
CA THR A 37 28.08 -6.03 9.58
C THR A 37 29.49 -6.02 10.18
N GLY A 38 30.25 -4.94 9.99
CA GLY A 38 31.61 -4.79 10.54
C GLY A 38 31.68 -4.00 11.86
N LEU A 39 30.54 -3.54 12.38
CA LEU A 39 30.49 -2.77 13.63
C LEU A 39 30.58 -3.70 14.84
N GLY A 40 31.18 -3.22 15.94
CA GLY A 40 31.10 -3.91 17.23
C GLY A 40 29.66 -3.89 17.78
N ASP A 41 29.32 -4.83 18.66
CA ASP A 41 27.93 -5.00 19.16
C ASP A 41 27.34 -3.71 19.73
N ALA A 42 28.10 -2.97 20.55
CA ALA A 42 27.64 -1.72 21.15
C ALA A 42 27.37 -0.61 20.10
N GLU A 43 28.20 -0.53 19.06
CA GLU A 43 28.01 0.43 17.96
C GLU A 43 26.83 0.04 17.09
N HIS A 44 26.68 -1.25 16.83
CA HIS A 44 25.59 -1.82 16.05
C HIS A 44 24.25 -1.56 16.74
N ASP A 45 24.13 -1.81 18.05
CA ASP A 45 22.92 -1.55 18.82
C ASP A 45 22.61 -0.05 18.90
N GLY A 46 23.62 0.80 19.14
CA GLY A 46 23.45 2.24 19.15
C GLY A 46 23.01 2.81 17.80
N LEU A 47 23.51 2.27 16.69
CA LEU A 47 23.07 2.64 15.34
C LEU A 47 21.61 2.20 15.11
N ARG A 48 21.29 0.95 15.46
CA ARG A 48 19.95 0.39 15.32
C ARG A 48 18.91 1.22 16.08
N GLU A 49 19.18 1.57 17.34
CA GLU A 49 18.25 2.36 18.15
C GLU A 49 17.99 3.74 17.52
N ARG A 50 19.04 4.43 17.07
CA ARG A 50 18.93 5.74 16.42
C ARG A 50 18.13 5.66 15.12
N VAL A 51 18.45 4.69 14.25
CA VAL A 51 17.73 4.53 12.98
C VAL A 51 16.27 4.18 13.21
N LEU A 52 15.98 3.17 14.03
CA LEU A 52 14.60 2.73 14.28
C LEU A 52 13.80 3.78 15.05
N GLY A 53 14.44 4.56 15.93
CA GLY A 53 13.82 5.68 16.64
C GLY A 53 13.23 6.73 15.71
N HIS A 54 13.97 7.10 14.65
CA HIS A 54 13.49 8.03 13.62
C HIS A 54 12.51 7.34 12.67
N TRP A 55 12.86 6.16 12.18
CA TRP A 55 12.06 5.42 11.20
C TRP A 55 10.66 5.07 11.68
N ARG A 56 10.49 4.81 12.99
CA ARG A 56 9.20 4.49 13.58
C ARG A 56 8.13 5.54 13.26
N ARG A 57 8.47 6.83 13.30
CA ARG A 57 7.51 7.90 12.99
C ARG A 57 7.05 7.84 11.53
N PHE A 58 7.99 7.66 10.61
CA PHE A 58 7.68 7.50 9.19
C PHE A 58 6.78 6.29 8.94
N VAL A 59 7.06 5.14 9.58
CA VAL A 59 6.22 3.94 9.44
C VAL A 59 4.78 4.19 9.91
N HIS A 60 4.57 4.75 11.10
CA HIS A 60 3.21 4.93 11.64
C HIS A 60 2.43 6.00 10.85
N ILE A 61 3.06 7.14 10.55
CA ILE A 61 2.44 8.20 9.74
C ILE A 61 2.13 7.67 8.34
N GLY A 62 3.09 6.95 7.73
CA GLY A 62 2.91 6.40 6.39
C GLY A 62 1.82 5.33 6.32
N ILE A 63 1.70 4.45 7.33
CA ILE A 63 0.58 3.50 7.41
C ILE A 63 -0.76 4.25 7.50
N ALA A 64 -0.85 5.28 8.34
CA ALA A 64 -2.07 6.08 8.47
C ALA A 64 -2.43 6.76 7.13
N LEU A 65 -1.45 7.36 6.45
CA LEU A 65 -1.62 7.95 5.12
C LEU A 65 -2.06 6.93 4.08
N LEU A 66 -1.45 5.73 4.05
CA LEU A 66 -1.80 4.67 3.11
C LEU A 66 -3.21 4.13 3.34
N LEU A 67 -3.61 3.96 4.60
CA LEU A 67 -4.97 3.53 4.94
C LEU A 67 -5.99 4.59 4.53
N GLY A 68 -5.79 5.85 4.92
CA GLY A 68 -6.71 6.95 4.61
C GLY A 68 -6.84 7.21 3.12
N SER A 69 -5.71 7.41 2.43
CA SER A 69 -5.71 7.65 0.98
C SER A 69 -6.13 6.41 0.20
N GLY A 70 -5.76 5.21 0.63
CA GLY A 70 -6.15 3.95 -0.03
C GLY A 70 -7.66 3.72 0.05
N LEU A 71 -8.26 3.96 1.22
CA LEU A 71 -9.70 3.86 1.42
C LEU A 71 -10.45 4.89 0.57
N TYR A 72 -9.99 6.14 0.53
CA TYR A 72 -10.58 7.18 -0.32
C TYR A 72 -10.50 6.82 -1.81
N ASN A 73 -9.33 6.43 -2.31
CA ASN A 73 -9.16 6.04 -3.72
C ASN A 73 -10.01 4.81 -4.08
N PHE A 74 -10.25 3.90 -3.13
CA PHE A 74 -11.14 2.78 -3.34
C PHE A 74 -12.61 3.22 -3.38
N LEU A 75 -13.13 3.77 -2.27
CA LEU A 75 -14.57 4.02 -2.10
C LEU A 75 -15.09 5.17 -2.98
N ALA A 76 -14.36 6.29 -3.04
CA ALA A 76 -14.84 7.50 -3.68
C ALA A 76 -14.49 7.58 -5.17
N VAL A 77 -13.39 6.94 -5.59
CA VAL A 77 -12.85 7.12 -6.96
C VAL A 77 -13.10 5.88 -7.83
N THR A 78 -12.80 4.67 -7.35
CA THR A 78 -12.74 3.49 -8.24
C THR A 78 -13.92 2.53 -8.09
N MET A 79 -14.46 2.35 -6.88
CA MET A 79 -15.57 1.43 -6.61
C MET A 79 -16.84 1.75 -7.41
N PRO A 80 -17.28 3.01 -7.59
CA PRO A 80 -18.48 3.33 -8.38
C PRO A 80 -18.39 2.87 -9.83
N ALA A 81 -17.20 2.94 -10.44
CA ALA A 81 -16.96 2.59 -11.83
C ALA A 81 -16.80 1.07 -12.08
N HIS A 82 -16.74 0.25 -11.03
CA HIS A 82 -16.49 -1.20 -11.14
C HIS A 82 -17.64 -2.03 -10.55
N LYS A 83 -18.86 -1.48 -10.52
CA LYS A 83 -20.04 -2.22 -10.06
C LYS A 83 -20.25 -3.48 -10.90
N GLY A 84 -20.39 -4.63 -10.24
CA GLY A 84 -20.55 -5.93 -10.90
C GLY A 84 -19.25 -6.58 -11.36
N ASP A 85 -18.09 -5.94 -11.18
CA ASP A 85 -16.80 -6.52 -11.57
C ASP A 85 -16.20 -7.39 -10.44
N GLY A 86 -16.66 -8.63 -10.36
CA GLY A 86 -16.21 -9.57 -9.32
C GLY A 86 -14.69 -9.81 -9.31
N ARG A 87 -14.03 -9.80 -10.47
CA ARG A 87 -12.57 -9.98 -10.57
C ARG A 87 -11.83 -8.77 -10.01
N TYR A 88 -12.30 -7.56 -10.30
CA TYR A 88 -11.77 -6.33 -9.70
C TYR A 88 -11.87 -6.38 -8.17
N HIS A 89 -13.06 -6.67 -7.63
CA HIS A 89 -13.27 -6.73 -6.18
C HIS A 89 -12.43 -7.80 -5.48
N MET A 90 -12.31 -8.99 -6.08
CA MET A 90 -11.46 -10.06 -5.55
C MET A 90 -9.99 -9.62 -5.45
N LEU A 91 -9.43 -9.08 -6.54
CA LEU A 91 -8.03 -8.64 -6.56
C LEU A 91 -7.77 -7.43 -5.65
N VAL A 92 -8.74 -6.50 -5.55
CA VAL A 92 -8.67 -5.41 -4.58
C VAL A 92 -8.70 -5.94 -3.15
N GLY A 93 -9.59 -6.89 -2.84
CA GLY A 93 -9.64 -7.53 -1.53
C GLY A 93 -8.32 -8.20 -1.15
N ILE A 94 -7.75 -8.99 -2.07
CA ILE A 94 -6.46 -9.65 -1.87
C ILE A 94 -5.35 -8.64 -1.57
N LYS A 95 -5.18 -7.58 -2.39
CA LYS A 95 -4.13 -6.59 -2.13
C LYS A 95 -4.32 -5.85 -0.81
N MET A 96 -5.57 -5.63 -0.39
CA MET A 96 -5.87 -4.98 0.89
C MET A 96 -5.45 -5.87 2.07
N LEU A 97 -5.76 -7.17 2.02
CA LEU A 97 -5.29 -8.14 3.03
C LEU A 97 -3.76 -8.21 3.09
N LEU A 98 -3.10 -8.29 1.92
CA LEU A 98 -1.63 -8.27 1.85
C LEU A 98 -1.05 -6.97 2.44
N ALA A 99 -1.69 -5.82 2.17
CA ALA A 99 -1.28 -4.54 2.73
C ALA A 99 -1.42 -4.50 4.26
N LEU A 100 -2.50 -5.05 4.82
CA LEU A 100 -2.66 -5.16 6.27
C LEU A 100 -1.57 -6.03 6.91
N VAL A 101 -1.22 -7.16 6.29
CA VAL A 101 -0.09 -8.00 6.73
C VAL A 101 1.22 -7.21 6.66
N LEU A 102 1.47 -6.49 5.57
CA LEU A 102 2.65 -5.65 5.42
C LEU A 102 2.72 -4.56 6.50
N PHE A 103 1.62 -3.88 6.80
CA PHE A 103 1.56 -2.83 7.84
C PHE A 103 1.77 -3.40 9.24
N PHE A 104 1.24 -4.59 9.51
CA PHE A 104 1.49 -5.30 10.75
C PHE A 104 2.99 -5.62 10.92
N LEU A 105 3.63 -6.22 9.90
CA LEU A 105 5.05 -6.55 9.94
C LEU A 105 5.94 -5.30 10.09
N ALA A 106 5.62 -4.23 9.35
CA ALA A 106 6.32 -2.96 9.46
C ALA A 106 6.23 -2.40 10.88
N SER A 107 5.02 -2.39 11.48
CA SER A 107 4.79 -1.94 12.86
C SER A 107 5.51 -2.82 13.88
N ALA A 108 5.53 -4.14 13.67
CA ALA A 108 6.22 -5.10 14.53
C ALA A 108 7.74 -4.88 14.58
N LEU A 109 8.33 -4.52 13.43
CA LEU A 109 9.77 -4.26 13.31
C LEU A 109 10.22 -3.00 14.03
N VAL A 110 9.41 -1.93 14.00
CA VAL A 110 9.72 -0.65 14.66
C VAL A 110 9.16 -0.55 16.09
N GLY A 111 8.30 -1.50 16.48
CA GLY A 111 7.67 -1.55 17.79
C GLY A 111 8.60 -2.03 18.90
N ARG A 112 8.19 -1.81 20.16
CA ARG A 112 8.94 -2.20 21.37
C ARG A 112 8.33 -3.38 22.15
N SER A 113 7.18 -3.88 21.73
CA SER A 113 6.47 -4.96 22.43
C SER A 113 7.31 -6.25 22.46
N SER A 114 7.42 -6.87 23.64
CA SER A 114 8.13 -8.14 23.86
C SER A 114 7.54 -9.29 23.05
N GLY A 115 6.21 -9.31 22.86
CA GLY A 115 5.52 -10.36 22.10
C GLY A 115 5.89 -10.45 20.61
N LEU A 116 6.50 -9.39 20.06
CA LEU A 116 6.93 -9.34 18.65
C LEU A 116 8.45 -9.43 18.49
N LYS A 117 9.17 -9.81 19.56
CA LYS A 117 10.64 -9.90 19.54
C LYS A 117 11.14 -10.87 18.48
N ALA A 118 10.50 -12.03 18.30
CA ALA A 118 10.90 -13.03 17.31
C ALA A 118 10.95 -12.48 15.87
N LEU A 119 10.04 -11.57 15.51
CA LEU A 119 10.03 -10.92 14.18
C LEU A 119 11.18 -9.92 14.01
N ARG A 120 11.59 -9.25 15.10
CA ARG A 120 12.73 -8.32 15.14
C ARG A 120 14.07 -9.06 15.16
N ASP A 121 14.15 -10.19 15.85
CA ASP A 121 15.35 -11.04 15.87
C ASP A 121 15.61 -11.61 14.46
N LYS A 122 14.54 -11.82 13.67
CA LYS A 122 14.59 -12.22 12.26
C LYS A 122 14.45 -11.04 11.29
N ALA A 123 14.81 -9.82 11.69
CA ALA A 123 14.53 -8.60 10.91
C ALA A 123 15.00 -8.67 9.45
N ARG A 124 16.15 -9.29 9.18
CA ARG A 124 16.65 -9.48 7.82
C ARG A 124 15.66 -10.25 6.94
N GLY A 125 15.09 -11.34 7.46
CA GLY A 125 14.09 -12.17 6.76
C GLY A 125 12.74 -11.46 6.68
N THR A 126 12.31 -10.83 7.77
CA THR A 126 11.05 -10.07 7.82
C THR A 126 11.04 -8.95 6.80
N LEU A 127 12.14 -8.20 6.63
CA LEU A 127 12.25 -7.16 5.59
C LEU A 127 12.15 -7.73 4.17
N VAL A 128 12.75 -8.89 3.90
CA VAL A 128 12.62 -9.53 2.57
C VAL A 128 11.17 -9.90 2.29
N VAL A 129 10.49 -10.51 3.27
CA VAL A 129 9.06 -10.83 3.15
C VAL A 129 8.24 -9.56 2.88
N MET A 130 8.49 -8.48 3.61
CA MET A 130 7.81 -7.19 3.39
C MET A 130 8.04 -6.63 1.99
N ILE A 131 9.27 -6.69 1.48
CA ILE A 131 9.62 -6.21 0.13
C ILE A 131 8.88 -7.04 -0.93
N LEU A 132 8.82 -8.36 -0.76
CA LEU A 132 8.07 -9.24 -1.67
C LEU A 132 6.57 -8.98 -1.62
N LEU A 133 5.99 -8.81 -0.42
CA LEU A 133 4.59 -8.42 -0.26
C LEU A 133 4.28 -7.09 -0.96
N ALA A 134 5.13 -6.08 -0.77
CA ALA A 134 4.99 -4.80 -1.42
C ALA A 134 5.06 -4.92 -2.96
N ALA A 135 5.99 -5.74 -3.48
CA ALA A 135 6.09 -5.99 -4.92
C ALA A 135 4.80 -6.64 -5.47
N VAL A 136 4.24 -7.64 -4.79
CA VAL A 136 2.97 -8.27 -5.18
C VAL A 136 1.81 -7.27 -5.16
N ILE A 137 1.71 -6.43 -4.14
CA ILE A 137 0.68 -5.37 -4.05
C ILE A 137 0.80 -4.40 -5.23
N VAL A 138 2.03 -4.01 -5.60
CA VAL A 138 2.28 -3.13 -6.75
C VAL A 138 1.91 -3.83 -8.06
N ILE A 139 2.23 -5.11 -8.24
CA ILE A 139 1.86 -5.89 -9.43
C ILE A 139 0.33 -5.93 -9.59
N ILE A 140 -0.40 -6.26 -8.52
CA ILE A 140 -1.88 -6.26 -8.55
C ILE A 140 -2.41 -4.87 -8.90
N SER A 141 -1.84 -3.82 -8.27
CA SER A 141 -2.26 -2.44 -8.52
C SER A 141 -2.01 -1.99 -9.96
N SER A 142 -0.85 -2.36 -10.53
CA SER A 142 -0.50 -2.08 -11.91
C SER A 142 -1.40 -2.84 -12.89
N TYR A 143 -1.66 -4.12 -12.64
CA TYR A 143 -2.58 -4.93 -13.45
C TYR A 143 -3.99 -4.32 -13.46
N LEU A 144 -4.55 -3.98 -12.30
CA LEU A 144 -5.88 -3.37 -12.20
C LEU A 144 -5.94 -2.01 -12.92
N LYS A 145 -4.86 -1.22 -12.84
CA LYS A 145 -4.79 0.06 -13.55
C LYS A 145 -4.75 -0.11 -15.08
N VAL A 146 -3.97 -1.07 -15.58
CA VAL A 146 -3.83 -1.31 -17.03
C VAL A 146 -5.10 -1.94 -17.61
N ARG A 147 -5.75 -2.84 -16.86
CA ARG A 147 -7.01 -3.47 -17.29
C ARG A 147 -8.14 -2.45 -17.47
N GLY A 148 -8.24 -1.45 -16.60
CA GLY A 148 -9.31 -0.46 -16.63
C GLY A 148 -10.70 -1.05 -16.31
N VAL A 149 -11.73 -0.25 -16.61
CA VAL A 149 -13.14 -0.60 -16.44
C VAL A 149 -13.60 -1.47 -17.62
N PRO A 150 -14.20 -2.65 -17.38
CA PRO A 150 -14.67 -3.50 -18.47
C PRO A 150 -15.85 -2.86 -19.25
N ALA A 151 -15.81 -2.94 -20.59
CA ALA A 151 -16.81 -2.34 -21.50
C ALA A 151 -18.26 -2.79 -21.25
N VAL A 152 -18.45 -4.03 -20.77
CA VAL A 152 -19.78 -4.58 -20.46
C VAL A 152 -20.49 -3.79 -19.34
N ALA A 153 -19.75 -3.23 -18.38
CA ALA A 153 -20.34 -2.36 -17.36
C ALA A 153 -20.85 -1.04 -17.97
N THR A 154 -20.17 -0.55 -19.00
CA THR A 154 -20.52 0.68 -19.73
C THR A 154 -21.74 0.48 -20.64
N GLU A 155 -21.87 -0.69 -21.28
CA GLU A 155 -23.00 -1.02 -22.15
C GLU A 155 -24.31 -1.24 -21.38
N VAL A 156 -24.28 -1.91 -20.22
CA VAL A 156 -25.48 -2.13 -19.39
C VAL A 156 -26.03 -0.80 -18.84
N GLU A 157 -25.16 0.13 -18.46
CA GLU A 157 -25.56 1.48 -18.03
C GLU A 157 -26.16 2.30 -19.19
N THR A 158 -25.53 2.25 -20.37
CA THR A 158 -26.03 2.94 -21.57
C THR A 158 -27.37 2.38 -22.05
N ALA A 159 -27.53 1.05 -22.03
CA ALA A 159 -28.78 0.38 -22.37
C ALA A 159 -29.90 0.70 -21.36
N ALA A 160 -29.59 0.75 -20.06
CA ALA A 160 -30.54 1.15 -19.04
C ALA A 160 -30.97 2.63 -19.17
N MET A 161 -30.04 3.51 -19.51
CA MET A 161 -30.32 4.95 -19.68
C MET A 161 -31.15 5.24 -20.95
N THR A 162 -30.91 4.50 -22.03
CA THR A 162 -31.69 4.60 -23.28
C THR A 162 -33.07 3.96 -23.17
N ALA A 163 -33.23 2.88 -22.39
CA ALA A 163 -34.53 2.26 -22.12
C ALA A 163 -35.48 3.14 -21.28
N PHE A 164 -34.98 4.16 -20.60
CA PHE A 164 -35.74 5.06 -19.74
C PHE A 164 -36.05 6.44 -20.36
N LEU A 165 -35.69 6.70 -21.62
CA LEU A 165 -36.17 7.87 -22.34
C LEU A 165 -37.61 7.58 -22.85
N PRO A 166 -38.66 8.23 -22.31
CA PRO A 166 -39.98 8.10 -22.88
C PRO A 166 -39.93 8.68 -24.29
N TRP A 167 -40.51 7.93 -25.24
CA TRP A 167 -40.64 8.30 -26.63
C TRP A 167 -41.44 9.62 -26.73
N THR A 168 -40.76 10.76 -26.73
CA THR A 168 -41.35 12.06 -27.10
C THR A 168 -41.15 12.22 -28.60
N GLY A 169 -42.00 11.54 -29.37
CA GLY A 169 -42.25 11.76 -30.79
C GLY A 169 -43.66 12.29 -30.99
#